data_AF-A1TGK7-F1
#
_entry.id   AF-A1TGK7-F1
#
_cell.length_a   1.000
_cell.length_b   1.000
_cell.length_c   1.000
_cell.angle_alpha   90.00
_cell.angle_beta   90.00
_cell.angle_gamma   90.00
#
_symmetry.space_group_name_H-M   'P 1'
#
loop_
_entity.id
_entity.type
_entity.pdbx_description
1 polymer ?
#
loop_
_entity_poly.entity_id
_entity_poly.type
_entity_poly.pdbx_seq_one_letter_code
_entity_poly.pdbx_strand_id
1 'polypeptide(L)'
;MPIATLRKLLAALAIVGILLSGIGVATMMIFGSRGQQQEAVTPVRKPPTPPPPSVPTDKEFLIGVVVTAQNCDPAGPCFYTYTIDPKYVGLHPFPESPFTVEYEVLGGHQPQPGKFTVAGDQAEILKDVVLEGPPGAQLSARVLRVFEEPPAPAAEPPPGPAAEPPPGPAAEPVPAP
;
A
#
# COMPACT_ATOMS: atom_id res chain seq x y z
N MET A 1 -56.02 12.89 -75.33
CA MET A 1 -55.01 13.70 -74.62
C MET A 1 -53.64 13.39 -75.22
N PRO A 2 -52.82 14.38 -75.61
CA PRO A 2 -51.54 14.10 -76.26
C PRO A 2 -50.59 13.34 -75.33
N ILE A 3 -49.82 12.42 -75.89
CA ILE A 3 -48.90 11.51 -75.16
C ILE A 3 -47.94 12.28 -74.23
N ALA A 4 -47.59 13.51 -74.58
CA ALA A 4 -46.77 14.40 -73.76
C ALA A 4 -47.42 14.83 -72.43
N THR A 5 -48.74 15.08 -72.43
CA THR A 5 -49.47 15.42 -71.18
C THR A 5 -49.60 14.21 -70.26
N LEU A 6 -49.76 13.00 -70.81
CA LEU A 6 -49.84 11.77 -70.01
C LEU A 6 -48.50 11.46 -69.32
N ARG A 7 -47.37 11.64 -70.02
CA ARG A 7 -46.03 11.47 -69.44
C ARG A 7 -45.72 12.47 -68.33
N LYS A 8 -46.13 13.73 -68.49
CA LYS A 8 -45.97 14.76 -67.44
C LYS A 8 -46.82 14.45 -66.20
N LEU A 9 -48.04 13.93 -66.40
CA LEU A 9 -48.93 13.55 -65.29
C LEU A 9 -48.40 12.33 -64.52
N LEU A 10 -47.85 11.34 -65.23
CA LEU A 10 -47.22 10.16 -64.62
C LEU A 10 -45.93 10.53 -63.85
N ALA A 11 -45.10 11.42 -64.39
CA ALA A 11 -43.88 11.88 -63.71
C ALA A 11 -44.20 12.64 -62.42
N ALA A 12 -45.23 13.50 -62.44
CA ALA A 12 -45.68 14.20 -61.24
C ALA A 12 -46.23 13.23 -60.17
N LEU A 13 -46.98 12.20 -60.58
CA LEU A 13 -47.53 11.18 -59.69
C LEU A 13 -46.43 10.30 -59.07
N ALA A 14 -45.37 9.99 -59.82
CA ALA A 14 -44.22 9.23 -59.32
C ALA A 14 -43.44 10.01 -58.24
N ILE A 15 -43.25 11.33 -58.42
CA ILE A 15 -42.53 12.17 -57.45
C ILE A 15 -43.34 12.30 -56.14
N VAL A 16 -44.66 12.47 -56.24
CA VAL A 16 -45.54 12.52 -55.06
C VAL A 16 -45.59 11.16 -54.34
N GLY A 17 -45.58 10.05 -55.08
CA GLY A 17 -45.53 8.70 -54.51
C GLY A 17 -44.26 8.41 -53.69
N ILE A 18 -43.10 8.90 -54.15
CA ILE A 18 -41.82 8.72 -53.45
C ILE A 18 -41.72 9.60 -52.19
N LEU A 19 -42.33 10.79 -52.20
CA LEU A 19 -42.32 11.70 -51.03
C LEU A 19 -43.26 11.23 -49.89
N LEU A 20 -44.35 10.52 -50.20
CA LEU A 20 -45.31 10.04 -49.20
C LEU A 20 -44.95 8.68 -48.56
N SER A 21 -44.12 7.85 -49.20
CA SER A 21 -43.80 6.51 -48.66
C SER A 21 -42.61 6.48 -47.68
N GLY A 22 -41.86 7.59 -47.54
CA GLY A 22 -40.59 7.59 -46.82
C GLY A 22 -40.66 7.77 -45.29
N ILE A 23 -41.79 8.20 -44.72
CA ILE A 23 -41.85 8.64 -43.31
C ILE A 23 -42.61 7.64 -42.40
N GLY A 24 -43.46 6.77 -42.96
CA GLY A 24 -44.33 5.88 -42.16
C GLY A 24 -43.64 4.69 -41.51
N VAL A 25 -42.62 4.09 -42.14
CA VAL A 25 -42.01 2.84 -41.63
C VAL A 25 -41.00 3.10 -40.53
N ALA A 26 -40.31 4.25 -40.56
CA ALA A 26 -39.35 4.62 -39.52
C ALA A 26 -40.04 4.95 -38.19
N THR A 27 -41.20 5.63 -38.20
CA THR A 27 -41.93 5.94 -36.96
C THR A 27 -42.52 4.68 -36.31
N MET A 28 -42.99 3.70 -37.10
CA MET A 28 -43.51 2.44 -36.53
C MET A 28 -42.42 1.57 -35.89
N MET A 29 -41.18 1.58 -36.40
CA MET A 29 -40.06 0.89 -35.75
C MET A 29 -39.52 1.63 -34.51
N ILE A 30 -39.68 2.96 -34.42
CA ILE A 30 -39.27 3.75 -33.25
C ILE A 30 -40.30 3.63 -32.10
N PHE A 31 -41.59 3.49 -32.40
CA PHE A 31 -42.64 3.37 -31.37
C PHE A 31 -43.01 1.92 -31.02
N GLY A 32 -42.86 0.95 -31.93
CA GLY A 32 -43.10 -0.47 -31.65
C GLY A 32 -42.02 -1.13 -30.78
N SER A 33 -40.82 -0.55 -30.72
CA SER A 33 -39.69 -1.05 -29.92
C SER A 33 -39.62 -0.48 -28.51
N ARG A 34 -40.40 0.57 -28.18
CA ARG A 34 -40.46 1.12 -26.81
C ARG A 34 -41.18 0.20 -25.81
N GLY A 35 -42.01 -0.72 -26.28
CA GLY A 35 -42.65 -1.75 -25.44
C GLY A 35 -41.78 -2.98 -25.19
N GLN A 36 -40.63 -3.09 -25.85
CA GLN A 36 -39.68 -4.20 -25.80
C GLN A 36 -38.26 -3.73 -25.45
N GLN A 37 -38.12 -2.53 -24.86
CA GLN A 37 -37.00 -2.32 -23.94
C GLN A 37 -37.36 -3.06 -22.65
N GLN A 38 -37.27 -4.39 -22.72
CA GLN A 38 -36.87 -5.16 -21.57
C GLN A 38 -35.58 -4.50 -21.11
N GLU A 39 -35.68 -3.72 -20.04
CA GLU A 39 -34.57 -3.31 -19.22
C GLU A 39 -33.76 -4.59 -19.01
N ALA A 40 -32.71 -4.76 -19.82
CA ALA A 40 -31.71 -5.74 -19.58
C ALA A 40 -31.07 -5.26 -18.28
N VAL A 41 -31.57 -5.77 -17.15
CA VAL A 41 -30.98 -5.58 -15.84
C VAL A 41 -29.58 -6.13 -15.98
N THR A 42 -28.62 -5.25 -16.26
CA THR A 42 -27.21 -5.61 -16.20
C THR A 42 -27.00 -6.18 -14.81
N PRO A 43 -26.48 -7.41 -14.66
CA PRO A 43 -26.22 -7.97 -13.36
C PRO A 43 -25.37 -6.95 -12.59
N VAL A 44 -25.92 -6.38 -11.51
CA VAL A 44 -25.15 -5.50 -10.64
C VAL A 44 -24.07 -6.38 -10.02
N ARG A 45 -22.84 -6.27 -10.54
CA ARG A 45 -21.70 -6.93 -9.93
C ARG A 45 -21.52 -6.31 -8.56
N LYS A 46 -21.99 -7.00 -7.52
CA LYS A 46 -21.62 -6.67 -6.16
C LYS A 46 -20.12 -6.99 -6.02
N PRO A 47 -19.26 -6.01 -5.69
CA PRO A 47 -17.86 -6.30 -5.39
C PRO A 47 -17.81 -7.34 -4.27
N PRO A 48 -16.85 -8.27 -4.32
CA PRO A 48 -16.59 -9.14 -3.17
C PRO A 48 -16.30 -8.27 -1.94
N THR A 49 -16.83 -8.69 -0.78
CA THR A 49 -16.50 -8.05 0.50
C THR A 49 -14.99 -8.16 0.74
N PRO A 50 -14.29 -7.07 1.10
CA PRO A 50 -12.88 -7.14 1.45
C PRO A 50 -12.62 -8.14 2.58
N PRO A 51 -11.47 -8.83 2.56
CA PRO A 51 -11.10 -9.69 3.67
C PRO A 51 -10.94 -8.86 4.97
N PRO A 52 -11.19 -9.47 6.13
CA PRO A 52 -11.06 -8.78 7.41
C PRO A 52 -9.59 -8.36 7.66
N PRO A 53 -9.35 -7.28 8.42
CA PRO A 53 -8.03 -6.93 8.90
C PRO A 53 -7.40 -8.05 9.73
N SER A 54 -6.10 -8.26 9.56
CA SER A 54 -5.35 -9.27 10.30
C SER A 54 -3.90 -8.85 10.45
N VAL A 55 -3.26 -9.24 11.55
CA VAL A 55 -1.81 -9.07 11.73
C VAL A 55 -1.10 -9.83 10.60
N PRO A 56 -0.27 -9.16 9.79
CA PRO A 56 0.45 -9.83 8.73
C PRO A 56 1.35 -10.96 9.22
N THR A 57 1.62 -11.91 8.34
CA THR A 57 2.63 -12.95 8.56
C THR A 57 3.99 -12.56 8.01
N ASP A 58 5.05 -13.27 8.42
CA ASP A 58 6.41 -13.10 7.94
C ASP A 58 6.53 -13.24 6.40
N LYS A 59 5.73 -14.12 5.81
CA LYS A 59 5.69 -14.37 4.35
C LYS A 59 5.03 -13.27 3.53
N GLU A 60 4.31 -12.37 4.18
CA GLU A 60 3.62 -11.26 3.51
C GLU A 60 4.48 -9.99 3.45
N PHE A 61 5.73 -10.06 3.90
CA PHE A 61 6.70 -8.98 3.80
C PHE A 61 7.91 -9.38 2.96
N LEU A 62 8.28 -8.51 2.02
CA LEU A 62 9.54 -8.54 1.33
C LEU A 62 10.36 -7.33 1.78
N ILE A 63 11.62 -7.53 2.16
CA ILE A 63 12.50 -6.42 2.56
C ILE A 63 13.63 -6.31 1.55
N GLY A 64 13.61 -5.23 0.76
CA GLY A 64 14.75 -4.82 -0.05
C GLY A 64 15.85 -4.23 0.81
N VAL A 65 17.11 -4.42 0.42
CA VAL A 65 18.26 -3.73 1.04
C VAL A 65 18.92 -2.89 -0.03
N VAL A 66 18.91 -1.57 0.16
CA VAL A 66 19.51 -0.60 -0.75
C VAL A 66 20.80 -0.09 -0.12
N VAL A 67 21.94 -0.48 -0.69
CA VAL A 67 23.25 0.05 -0.29
C VAL A 67 23.40 1.47 -0.83
N THR A 68 23.50 2.45 0.07
CA THR A 68 23.61 3.88 -0.26
C THR A 68 25.07 4.35 -0.28
N ALA A 69 25.95 3.70 0.49
CA ALA A 69 27.38 3.94 0.44
C ALA A 69 28.18 2.67 0.72
N GLN A 70 29.40 2.62 0.18
CA GLN A 70 30.36 1.55 0.41
C GLN A 70 31.75 2.15 0.57
N ASN A 71 32.47 1.74 1.62
CA ASN A 71 33.86 2.11 1.85
C ASN A 71 34.66 0.85 2.19
N CYS A 72 35.65 0.52 1.36
CA CYS A 72 36.49 -0.66 1.54
C CYS A 72 37.95 -0.24 1.75
N ASP A 73 38.53 -0.65 2.87
CA ASP A 73 39.98 -0.54 3.08
C ASP A 73 40.69 -1.66 2.28
N PRO A 74 41.67 -1.35 1.40
CA PRO A 74 42.39 -2.36 0.63
C PRO A 74 43.16 -3.39 1.48
N ALA A 75 43.42 -3.10 2.75
CA ALA A 75 44.06 -4.01 3.71
C ALA A 75 43.15 -4.38 4.90
N GLY A 76 41.87 -4.00 4.85
CA GLY A 76 40.94 -4.10 5.98
C GLY A 76 39.51 -4.47 5.58
N PRO A 77 38.52 -4.22 6.46
CA PRO A 77 37.13 -4.56 6.19
C PRO A 77 36.45 -3.59 5.22
N CYS A 78 35.30 -4.01 4.68
CA CYS A 78 34.38 -3.12 3.98
C CYS A 78 33.22 -2.73 4.87
N PHE A 79 32.87 -1.45 4.84
CA PHE A 79 31.69 -0.89 5.48
C PHE A 79 30.64 -0.53 4.43
N TYR A 80 29.42 -0.98 4.65
CA TYR A 80 28.27 -0.75 3.78
C TYR A 80 27.23 0.06 4.57
N THR A 81 26.88 1.23 4.07
CA THR A 81 25.73 1.99 4.56
C THR A 81 24.52 1.56 3.74
N TYR A 82 23.46 1.13 4.39
CA TYR A 82 22.25 0.69 3.71
C TYR A 82 20.97 1.23 4.36
N THR A 83 19.92 1.24 3.55
CA THR A 83 18.54 1.50 3.99
C THR A 83 17.68 0.31 3.56
N ILE A 84 16.75 -0.09 4.42
CA ILE A 84 15.77 -1.13 4.07
C ILE A 84 14.57 -0.52 3.32
N ASP A 85 14.01 -1.30 2.40
CA ASP A 85 12.82 -0.96 1.63
C ASP A 85 11.76 -2.06 1.81
N PRO A 86 10.98 -2.01 2.90
CA PRO A 86 9.96 -3.02 3.18
C PRO A 86 8.75 -2.85 2.27
N LYS A 87 8.25 -3.98 1.77
CA LYS A 87 7.07 -4.08 0.91
C LYS A 87 6.11 -5.11 1.44
N TYR A 88 4.88 -4.68 1.73
CA TYR A 88 3.78 -5.59 2.02
C TYR A 88 3.21 -6.18 0.74
N VAL A 89 3.07 -7.50 0.71
CA VAL A 89 2.54 -8.27 -0.43
C VAL A 89 1.33 -9.14 -0.06
N GLY A 90 0.84 -9.02 1.17
CA GLY A 90 -0.37 -9.73 1.60
C GLY A 90 -1.64 -9.16 0.98
N LEU A 91 -2.74 -9.89 1.16
CA LEU A 91 -4.04 -9.58 0.57
C LEU A 91 -5.04 -9.00 1.57
N HIS A 92 -4.59 -8.72 2.79
CA HIS A 92 -5.43 -8.28 3.90
C HIS A 92 -5.07 -6.85 4.29
N PRO A 93 -6.04 -6.01 4.68
CA PRO A 93 -5.71 -4.71 5.25
C PRO A 93 -4.98 -4.90 6.60
N PHE A 94 -4.16 -3.93 6.95
CA PHE A 94 -3.49 -3.90 8.25
C PHE A 94 -4.51 -3.75 9.40
N PRO A 95 -4.19 -4.30 10.59
CA PRO A 95 -4.98 -4.06 11.77
C PRO A 95 -4.89 -2.59 12.20
N GLU A 96 -5.84 -2.15 13.02
CA GLU A 96 -5.77 -0.82 13.64
C GLU A 96 -4.67 -0.74 14.70
N SER A 97 -4.33 -1.87 15.33
CA SER A 97 -3.26 -1.96 16.30
C SER A 97 -1.88 -1.98 15.63
N PRO A 98 -0.87 -1.33 16.25
CA PRO A 98 0.48 -1.34 15.73
C PRO A 98 1.08 -2.75 15.80
N PHE A 99 1.92 -3.08 14.83
CA PHE A 99 2.65 -4.34 14.81
C PHE A 99 4.11 -4.11 14.45
N THR A 100 4.96 -5.03 14.90
CA THR A 100 6.40 -4.97 14.72
C THR A 100 6.87 -6.10 13.82
N VAL A 101 7.72 -5.75 12.86
CA VAL A 101 8.39 -6.69 11.97
C VAL A 101 9.83 -6.82 12.42
N GLU A 102 10.23 -8.00 12.86
CA GLU A 102 11.63 -8.33 13.13
C GLU A 102 12.26 -9.01 11.92
N TYR A 103 13.46 -8.56 11.57
CA TYR A 103 14.20 -9.03 10.41
C TYR A 103 15.68 -9.08 10.72
N GLU A 104 16.44 -9.68 9.82
CA GLU A 104 17.90 -9.61 9.83
C GLU A 104 18.44 -9.34 8.43
N VAL A 105 19.54 -8.59 8.37
CA VAL A 105 20.30 -8.33 7.14
C VAL A 105 21.48 -9.29 7.08
N LEU A 106 21.54 -10.02 5.98
CA LEU A 106 22.55 -11.02 5.64
C LEU A 106 23.58 -10.44 4.66
N GLY A 107 24.70 -11.15 4.47
CA GLY A 107 25.75 -10.78 3.53
C GLY A 107 26.92 -10.02 4.16
N GLY A 108 26.75 -9.45 5.35
CA GLY A 108 27.85 -8.95 6.18
C GLY A 108 28.67 -10.08 6.82
N HIS A 109 29.61 -9.73 7.70
CA HIS A 109 30.39 -10.72 8.46
C HIS A 109 29.53 -11.54 9.43
N GLN A 110 28.45 -10.95 9.95
CA GLN A 110 27.44 -11.59 10.78
C GLN A 110 26.05 -11.08 10.37
N PRO A 111 24.97 -11.88 10.55
CA PRO A 111 23.61 -11.38 10.41
C PRO A 111 23.34 -10.21 11.35
N GLN A 112 22.79 -9.12 10.81
CA GLN A 112 22.47 -7.92 11.57
C GLN A 112 20.97 -7.86 11.85
N PRO A 113 20.52 -8.03 13.11
CA PRO A 113 19.11 -7.93 13.45
C PRO A 113 18.60 -6.49 13.33
N GLY A 114 17.34 -6.35 12.98
CA GLY A 114 16.62 -5.09 12.89
C GLY A 114 15.14 -5.28 13.20
N LYS A 115 14.47 -4.16 13.48
CA LYS A 115 13.02 -4.12 13.64
C LYS A 115 12.46 -2.80 13.15
N PHE A 116 11.23 -2.82 12.67
CA PHE A 116 10.45 -1.61 12.42
C PHE A 116 9.01 -1.83 12.87
N THR A 117 8.37 -0.76 13.29
CA THR A 117 6.98 -0.76 13.74
C THR A 117 6.11 -0.11 12.66
N VAL A 118 4.94 -0.71 12.41
CA VAL A 118 3.94 -0.20 11.48
C VAL A 118 2.71 0.21 12.27
N ALA A 119 2.25 1.44 12.05
CA ALA A 119 1.04 1.98 12.66
C ALA A 119 0.20 2.66 11.58
N GLY A 120 -1.02 2.15 11.35
CA GLY A 120 -1.85 2.58 10.22
C GLY A 120 -1.11 2.38 8.89
N ASP A 121 -0.94 3.46 8.12
CA ASP A 121 -0.27 3.45 6.82
C ASP A 121 1.22 3.86 6.90
N GLN A 122 1.77 4.04 8.11
CA GLN A 122 3.13 4.52 8.31
C GLN A 122 4.02 3.45 8.94
N ALA A 123 5.26 3.37 8.47
CA ALA A 123 6.28 2.50 9.03
C ALA A 123 7.49 3.33 9.48
N GLU A 124 7.92 3.13 10.72
CA GLU A 124 9.09 3.79 11.28
C GLU A 124 10.35 2.97 10.96
N ILE A 125 11.04 3.37 9.90
CA ILE A 125 12.16 2.63 9.32
C ILE A 125 13.49 3.30 9.65
N LEU A 126 14.45 2.51 10.15
CA LEU A 126 15.84 2.93 10.30
C LEU A 126 16.52 3.08 8.93
N LYS A 127 17.20 4.21 8.75
CA LYS A 127 17.95 4.56 7.53
C LYS A 127 19.44 4.66 7.84
N ASP A 128 20.24 4.50 6.79
CA ASP A 128 21.69 4.71 6.80
C ASP A 128 22.42 3.89 7.88
N VAL A 129 22.01 2.64 8.05
CA VAL A 129 22.64 1.70 8.97
C VAL A 129 23.96 1.23 8.38
N VAL A 130 25.04 1.27 9.18
CA VAL A 130 26.37 0.82 8.77
C VAL A 130 26.56 -0.64 9.17
N LEU A 131 26.99 -1.48 8.22
CA LEU A 131 27.30 -2.89 8.41
C LEU A 131 28.69 -3.21 7.87
N GLU A 132 29.44 -4.00 8.62
CA GLU A 132 30.72 -4.55 8.18
C GLU A 132 30.53 -5.85 7.38
N GLY A 133 31.19 -5.97 6.23
CA GLY A 133 31.08 -7.14 5.37
C GLY A 133 32.34 -7.43 4.55
N PRO A 134 32.42 -8.60 3.91
CA PRO A 134 33.50 -8.93 3.00
C PRO A 134 33.47 -8.03 1.74
N PRO A 135 34.57 -7.94 0.98
CA PRO A 135 34.57 -7.24 -0.31
C PRO A 135 33.57 -7.85 -1.29
N GLY A 136 32.73 -7.00 -1.90
CA GLY A 136 31.71 -7.43 -2.86
C GLY A 136 30.49 -8.12 -2.23
N ALA A 137 30.24 -7.88 -0.94
CA ALA A 137 29.08 -8.42 -0.24
C ALA A 137 27.76 -8.03 -0.92
N GLN A 138 26.87 -9.00 -1.07
CA GLN A 138 25.50 -8.77 -1.49
C GLN A 138 24.61 -8.82 -0.25
N LEU A 139 24.11 -7.65 0.15
CA LEU A 139 23.22 -7.56 1.30
C LEU A 139 21.80 -7.97 0.92
N SER A 140 21.16 -8.77 1.76
CA SER A 140 19.74 -9.14 1.62
C SER A 140 19.10 -9.21 2.99
N ALA A 141 17.77 -9.07 3.08
CA ALA A 141 17.07 -9.13 4.35
C ALA A 141 16.12 -10.33 4.39
N ARG A 142 15.99 -10.93 5.57
CA ARG A 142 15.03 -11.99 5.86
C ARG A 142 14.14 -11.57 7.02
N VAL A 143 12.83 -11.68 6.83
CA VAL A 143 11.84 -11.48 7.90
C VAL A 143 11.86 -12.70 8.81
N LEU A 144 11.90 -12.48 10.11
CA LEU A 144 11.93 -13.53 11.12
C LEU A 144 10.55 -13.75 11.72
N ARG A 145 9.87 -12.66 12.09
CA ARG A 145 8.53 -12.70 12.66
C ARG A 145 7.84 -11.36 12.58
N VAL A 146 6.51 -11.42 12.65
CA VAL A 146 5.62 -10.28 12.79
C VAL A 146 4.74 -10.54 14.00
N PHE A 147 4.61 -9.55 14.88
CA PHE A 147 3.76 -9.64 16.05
C PHE A 147 3.13 -8.29 16.36
N GLU A 148 1.95 -8.31 16.95
CA GLU A 148 1.30 -7.11 17.46
C GLU A 148 2.13 -6.52 18.60
N GLU A 149 2.42 -5.23 18.51
CA GLU A 149 3.17 -4.54 19.57
C GLU A 149 2.20 -4.28 20.73
N PRO A 150 2.49 -4.72 21.95
CA PRO A 150 1.70 -4.30 23.10
C PRO A 150 1.70 -2.77 23.15
N PRO A 151 0.56 -2.12 23.43
CA PRO A 151 0.54 -0.67 23.62
C PRO A 151 1.62 -0.34 24.65
N ALA A 152 2.57 0.52 24.26
CA ALA A 152 3.65 0.92 25.16
C ALA A 152 3.02 1.29 26.51
N PRO A 153 3.57 0.80 27.64
CA PRO A 153 3.12 1.27 28.95
C PRO A 153 3.11 2.78 28.88
N ALA A 154 1.95 3.40 29.13
CA ALA A 154 1.79 4.84 29.07
C ALA A 154 3.01 5.45 29.76
N ALA A 155 3.84 6.17 28.99
CA ALA A 155 5.18 6.58 29.40
C ALA A 155 5.15 6.93 30.87
N GLU A 156 5.85 6.15 31.70
CA GLU A 156 6.02 6.54 33.10
C GLU A 156 6.54 7.99 33.04
N PRO A 157 5.93 8.92 33.80
CA PRO A 157 6.43 10.28 33.86
C PRO A 157 7.94 10.21 34.06
N PRO A 158 8.73 11.02 33.35
CA PRO A 158 10.18 11.01 33.54
C PRO A 158 10.44 11.04 35.05
N PRO A 159 11.37 10.19 35.57
CA PRO A 159 11.65 10.17 36.99
C PRO A 159 11.87 11.62 37.40
N GLY A 160 11.00 12.13 38.27
CA GLY A 160 11.14 13.47 38.79
C GLY A 160 12.57 13.63 39.32
N PRO A 161 13.15 14.84 39.26
CA PRO A 161 14.51 15.07 39.73
C PRO A 161 14.67 14.39 41.10
N ALA A 162 15.62 13.46 41.18
CA ALA A 162 15.86 12.66 42.37
C ALA A 162 15.85 13.60 43.57
N ALA A 163 14.93 13.36 44.51
CA ALA A 163 14.93 14.09 45.77
C ALA A 163 16.32 13.89 46.38
N GLU A 164 17.04 15.00 46.52
CA GLU A 164 18.34 15.06 47.17
C GLU A 164 18.24 14.29 48.50
N PRO A 165 19.15 13.34 48.77
CA PRO A 165 19.08 12.61 50.03
C PRO A 165 19.16 13.61 51.18
N PRO A 166 18.32 13.48 52.21
CA PRO A 166 18.36 14.40 53.34
C PRO A 166 19.77 14.40 53.94
N PRO A 167 20.26 15.55 54.44
CA PRO A 167 21.58 15.61 55.06
C PRO A 167 21.62 14.59 56.19
N GLY A 168 22.54 13.62 56.06
CA GLY A 168 22.76 12.59 57.07
C GLY A 168 23.12 13.23 58.43
N PRO A 169 22.80 12.56 59.54
CA PRO A 169 23.10 13.09 60.87
C PRO A 169 24.60 13.33 61.02
N ALA A 170 24.95 14.51 61.55
CA ALA A 170 26.31 14.90 61.86
C ALA A 170 26.98 13.82 62.72
N ALA A 171 28.14 13.34 62.28
CA ALA A 171 28.99 12.47 63.09
C ALA A 171 29.45 13.24 64.33
N GLU A 172 29.05 12.76 65.50
CA GLU A 172 29.62 13.18 66.79
C GLU A 172 31.11 12.80 66.83
N PRO A 173 32.01 13.69 67.26
CA PRO A 173 33.43 13.38 67.36
C PRO A 173 33.68 12.43 68.53
N VAL A 174 34.29 11.28 68.23
CA VAL A 174 34.78 10.31 69.22
C VAL A 174 35.95 10.94 70.01
N PRO A 175 35.93 10.95 71.36
CA PRO A 175 37.07 11.41 72.14
C PRO A 175 38.20 10.36 72.10
N ALA A 176 39.43 10.85 71.86
CA ALA A 176 40.64 10.03 71.82
C ALA A 176 41.05 9.55 73.24
N PRO A 177 41.72 8.39 73.36
CA PRO A 177 42.32 7.93 74.62
C PRO A 177 43.61 8.69 74.98
#